data_AF-A0A9P0BL98-F1
#
_entry.id   AF-A0A9P0BL98-F1
#
_cell.length_a   1.000
_cell.length_b   1.000
_cell.length_c   1.000
_cell.angle_alpha   90.00
_cell.angle_beta   90.00
_cell.angle_gamma   90.00
#
_symmetry.space_group_name_H-M   'P 1'
#
loop_
_entity.id
_entity.type
_entity.pdbx_description
1 polymer ?
#
loop_
_entity_poly.entity_id
_entity_poly.type
_entity_poly.pdbx_seq_one_letter_code
_entity_poly.pdbx_strand_id
1 'polypeptide(L)'
;MLRTKVLFFICLYSAVSYVDSKRILGIFSMPSLSHQVVFRALTFQLAKRGHELVVFTPNPVSPADGIPNNITEIDTEPILSIPLIAGEIFNAPVILLSSFYGSSDIFEIMGALSWHPMYYPSFYRTKYKDLTLLEKIGAIYLEWRLIQASLATDEKQDEYLKARFGPNVPSVRELRNNVQMLFLNAHPIMGNNRPVPPSVVYLGGLHLKPPKPLPQYLQTHLDASTRGVVYVSFGTNVRPSNMDQDLLDAFLQAFKSLPYEILWKFDGDSLRSIPKNLLIQKWFPQRDLLLHRNIKAFVTQGGLQSSDEAIDAGVPLVGIPMLADQWYNVNKFVELGIGVRINALEMTADDLIEAVEKVINETSYRKAVRRIRDIINDQPESPLERAVWWTEHVLRHGGKHLRAPSANITWSEHLMLDVLLVVLGAFTALGTLLVFTCFKIRNLLKLY
;
A
#
# COMPACT_ATOMS: atom_id res chain seq x y z
N MET A 1 -58.75 -15.94 2.23
CA MET A 1 -57.64 -16.69 1.59
C MET A 1 -56.91 -15.93 0.48
N LEU A 2 -57.61 -15.19 -0.39
CA LEU A 2 -56.97 -14.45 -1.50
C LEU A 2 -56.08 -13.27 -1.04
N ARG A 3 -56.55 -12.48 -0.06
CA ARG A 3 -55.78 -11.35 0.51
C ARG A 3 -54.43 -11.74 1.12
N THR A 4 -54.37 -12.87 1.83
CA THR A 4 -53.12 -13.36 2.44
C THR A 4 -52.11 -13.82 1.39
N LYS A 5 -52.57 -14.43 0.29
CA LYS A 5 -51.70 -14.83 -0.83
C LYS A 5 -51.16 -13.61 -1.59
N VAL A 6 -51.98 -12.58 -1.81
CA VAL A 6 -51.54 -11.34 -2.47
C VAL A 6 -50.52 -10.57 -1.62
N LEU A 7 -50.74 -10.46 -0.30
CA LEU A 7 -49.74 -9.87 0.60
C LEU A 7 -48.43 -10.68 0.62
N PHE A 8 -48.51 -12.01 0.61
CA PHE A 8 -47.32 -12.86 0.55
C PHE A 8 -46.54 -12.67 -0.76
N PHE A 9 -47.22 -12.54 -1.91
CA PHE A 9 -46.58 -12.25 -3.20
C PHE A 9 -46.01 -10.83 -3.27
N ILE A 10 -46.69 -9.82 -2.72
CA ILE A 10 -46.14 -8.44 -2.66
C ILE A 10 -44.92 -8.42 -1.74
N CYS A 11 -44.97 -9.10 -0.58
CA CYS A 11 -43.81 -9.24 0.31
C CYS A 11 -42.66 -10.00 -0.35
N LEU A 12 -42.94 -11.06 -1.12
CA LEU A 12 -41.93 -11.77 -1.90
C LEU A 12 -41.34 -10.87 -2.99
N TYR A 13 -42.18 -10.12 -3.71
CA TYR A 13 -41.75 -9.22 -4.78
C TYR A 13 -40.95 -8.02 -4.23
N SER A 14 -41.29 -7.52 -3.04
CA SER A 14 -40.48 -6.54 -2.30
C SER A 14 -39.23 -7.13 -1.65
N ALA A 15 -39.19 -8.46 -1.46
CA ALA A 15 -38.03 -9.20 -0.96
C ALA A 15 -37.12 -9.70 -2.10
N VAL A 16 -37.54 -9.58 -3.37
CA VAL A 16 -36.63 -9.68 -4.51
C VAL A 16 -35.82 -8.39 -4.54
N SER A 17 -34.72 -8.37 -3.78
CA SER A 17 -33.63 -7.42 -4.00
C SER A 17 -33.24 -7.56 -5.47
N TYR A 18 -33.42 -6.51 -6.26
CA TYR A 18 -32.91 -6.47 -7.63
C TYR A 18 -31.37 -6.46 -7.53
N VAL A 19 -30.76 -7.64 -7.55
CA VAL A 19 -29.30 -7.77 -7.61
C VAL A 19 -28.91 -7.49 -9.05
N ASP A 20 -28.52 -6.24 -9.33
CA ASP A 20 -27.96 -5.85 -10.64
C ASP A 20 -26.56 -6.45 -10.78
N SER A 21 -26.52 -7.74 -11.14
CA SER A 21 -25.28 -8.47 -11.36
C SER A 21 -24.53 -7.89 -12.57
N LYS A 22 -23.22 -7.70 -12.41
CA LYS A 22 -22.31 -7.19 -13.44
C LYS A 22 -21.14 -8.15 -13.60
N ARG A 23 -20.51 -8.12 -14.77
CA ARG A 23 -19.29 -8.87 -15.05
C ARG A 23 -18.09 -7.97 -14.83
N ILE A 24 -17.18 -8.36 -13.95
CA ILE A 24 -16.02 -7.57 -13.54
C ILE A 24 -14.75 -8.33 -13.90
N LEU A 25 -13.84 -7.66 -14.59
CA LEU A 25 -12.50 -8.16 -14.90
C LEU A 25 -11.51 -7.63 -13.87
N GLY A 26 -10.86 -8.51 -13.13
CA GLY A 26 -9.73 -8.19 -12.26
C GLY A 26 -8.41 -8.61 -12.92
N ILE A 27 -7.40 -7.74 -12.90
CA ILE A 27 -6.06 -8.09 -13.40
C ILE A 27 -5.04 -7.70 -12.33
N PHE A 28 -4.40 -8.70 -11.72
CA PHE A 28 -3.47 -8.51 -10.60
C PHE A 28 -2.18 -9.26 -10.85
N SER A 29 -1.16 -8.57 -11.38
CA SER A 29 0.06 -9.21 -11.88
C SER A 29 1.15 -9.47 -10.84
N MET A 30 1.00 -8.96 -9.61
CA MET A 30 2.04 -9.07 -8.58
C MET A 30 2.06 -10.47 -7.94
N PRO A 31 3.17 -11.25 -8.05
CA PRO A 31 3.25 -12.63 -7.56
C PRO A 31 3.44 -12.77 -6.05
N SER A 32 3.39 -11.66 -5.29
CA SER A 32 3.59 -11.69 -3.84
C SER A 32 2.28 -11.93 -3.11
N LEU A 33 2.26 -12.91 -2.20
CA LEU A 33 1.07 -13.29 -1.43
C LEU A 33 0.45 -12.10 -0.65
N SER A 34 1.25 -11.15 -0.18
CA SER A 34 0.75 -9.94 0.50
C SER A 34 -0.09 -9.03 -0.41
N HIS A 35 0.17 -9.03 -1.72
CA HIS A 35 -0.69 -8.33 -2.70
C HIS A 35 -1.95 -9.14 -2.99
N GLN A 36 -1.78 -10.46 -3.08
CA GLN A 36 -2.84 -11.42 -3.40
C GLN A 36 -3.98 -11.39 -2.38
N VAL A 37 -3.65 -11.37 -1.09
CA VAL A 37 -4.67 -11.35 -0.02
C VAL A 37 -5.54 -10.09 -0.01
N VAL A 38 -5.02 -8.96 -0.50
CA VAL A 38 -5.75 -7.68 -0.52
C VAL A 38 -6.82 -7.68 -1.60
N PHE A 39 -6.44 -7.95 -2.85
CA PHE A 39 -7.43 -7.91 -3.92
C PHE A 39 -8.45 -9.04 -3.80
N ARG A 40 -8.04 -10.22 -3.30
CA ARG A 40 -8.96 -11.35 -3.07
C ARG A 40 -10.07 -11.00 -2.09
N ALA A 41 -9.78 -10.16 -1.09
CA ALA A 41 -10.82 -9.70 -0.17
C ALA A 41 -11.93 -8.97 -0.93
N LEU A 42 -11.55 -8.04 -1.82
CA LEU A 42 -12.50 -7.29 -2.65
C LEU A 42 -13.21 -8.18 -3.67
N THR A 43 -12.48 -8.97 -4.45
CA THR A 43 -13.08 -9.81 -5.52
C THR A 43 -14.05 -10.83 -4.93
N PHE A 44 -13.71 -11.46 -3.80
CA PHE A 44 -14.58 -12.43 -3.15
C PHE A 44 -15.84 -11.77 -2.60
N GLN A 45 -15.72 -10.55 -2.06
CA GLN A 45 -16.89 -9.84 -1.55
C GLN A 45 -17.81 -9.37 -2.69
N LEU A 46 -17.26 -8.87 -3.80
CA LEU A 46 -18.06 -8.54 -4.99
C LEU A 46 -18.79 -9.77 -5.53
N ALA A 47 -18.15 -10.93 -5.55
CA ALA A 47 -18.79 -12.18 -5.94
C ALA A 47 -19.93 -12.56 -5.00
N LYS A 48 -19.73 -12.45 -3.69
CA LYS A 48 -20.78 -12.68 -2.69
C LYS A 48 -21.96 -11.73 -2.83
N ARG A 49 -21.75 -10.54 -3.36
CA ARG A 49 -22.79 -9.55 -3.68
C ARG A 49 -23.48 -9.81 -5.03
N GLY A 50 -23.12 -10.89 -5.71
CA GLY A 50 -23.80 -11.40 -6.90
C GLY A 50 -23.14 -11.02 -8.22
N HIS A 51 -22.01 -10.31 -8.23
CA HIS A 51 -21.27 -10.01 -9.46
C HIS A 51 -20.55 -11.27 -9.98
N GLU A 52 -20.37 -11.36 -11.30
CA GLU A 52 -19.54 -12.40 -11.94
C GLU A 52 -18.13 -11.83 -12.13
N LEU A 53 -17.10 -12.58 -11.74
CA LEU A 53 -15.70 -12.13 -11.86
C LEU A 53 -14.85 -13.06 -12.71
N VAL A 54 -14.04 -12.46 -13.57
CA VAL A 54 -12.88 -13.11 -14.19
C VAL A 54 -11.63 -12.41 -13.67
N VAL A 55 -10.70 -13.16 -13.10
CA VAL A 55 -9.54 -12.60 -12.40
C VAL A 55 -8.25 -13.21 -12.96
N PHE A 56 -7.39 -12.38 -13.54
CA PHE A 56 -6.04 -12.77 -13.98
C PHE A 56 -5.07 -12.58 -12.81
N THR A 57 -4.37 -13.64 -12.42
CA THR A 57 -3.45 -13.63 -11.28
C THR A 57 -2.34 -14.69 -11.41
N PRO A 58 -1.09 -14.41 -10.99
CA PRO A 58 0.00 -15.40 -10.90
C PRO A 58 -0.12 -16.36 -9.71
N ASN A 59 -1.20 -16.27 -8.95
CA ASN A 59 -1.46 -17.17 -7.84
C ASN A 59 -2.97 -17.43 -7.85
N PRO A 60 -3.47 -18.43 -8.59
CA PRO A 60 -4.87 -18.81 -8.53
C PRO A 60 -5.16 -19.60 -7.24
N VAL A 61 -6.35 -19.41 -6.67
CA VAL A 61 -6.87 -20.16 -5.52
C VAL A 61 -7.45 -21.48 -6.00
N SER A 62 -7.13 -22.58 -5.31
CA SER A 62 -7.75 -23.88 -5.62
C SER A 62 -9.24 -23.86 -5.26
N PRO A 63 -10.12 -24.53 -6.03
CA PRO A 63 -11.52 -24.71 -5.65
C PRO A 63 -11.70 -25.30 -4.24
N ALA A 64 -10.76 -26.14 -3.79
CA ALA A 64 -10.76 -26.72 -2.46
C ALA A 64 -10.58 -25.70 -1.33
N ASP A 65 -10.02 -24.52 -1.63
CA ASP A 65 -9.76 -23.45 -0.68
C ASP A 65 -10.93 -22.45 -0.56
N GLY A 66 -12.08 -22.77 -1.17
CA GLY A 66 -13.35 -22.04 -0.99
C GLY A 66 -13.49 -20.79 -1.86
N ILE A 67 -13.01 -20.83 -3.11
CA ILE A 67 -13.31 -19.79 -4.10
C ILE A 67 -14.83 -19.72 -4.37
N PRO A 68 -15.46 -18.54 -4.41
CA PRO A 68 -16.86 -18.43 -4.79
C PRO A 68 -17.13 -18.95 -6.21
N ASN A 69 -18.26 -19.64 -6.40
CA ASN A 69 -18.61 -20.31 -7.67
C ASN A 69 -18.72 -19.37 -8.89
N ASN A 70 -18.90 -18.07 -8.65
CA ASN A 70 -19.02 -17.02 -9.65
C ASN A 70 -17.71 -16.21 -9.84
N ILE A 71 -16.57 -16.80 -9.48
CA ILE A 71 -15.23 -16.29 -9.83
C ILE A 71 -14.50 -17.33 -10.67
N THR A 72 -13.96 -16.89 -11.81
CA THR A 72 -12.98 -17.64 -12.60
C THR A 72 -11.61 -16.98 -12.44
N GLU A 73 -10.67 -17.66 -11.77
CA GLU A 73 -9.27 -17.22 -11.72
C GLU A 73 -8.46 -17.87 -12.84
N ILE A 74 -7.73 -17.06 -13.60
CA ILE A 74 -6.86 -17.45 -14.70
C ILE A 74 -5.42 -17.23 -14.25
N ASP A 75 -4.64 -18.31 -14.25
CA ASP A 75 -3.22 -18.24 -13.97
C ASP A 75 -2.50 -17.45 -15.06
N THR A 76 -1.76 -16.45 -14.66
CA THR A 76 -0.87 -15.69 -15.55
C THR A 76 0.52 -15.72 -14.97
N GLU A 77 1.54 -15.97 -15.78
CA GLU A 77 2.89 -15.58 -15.37
C GLU A 77 2.91 -14.11 -14.91
N PRO A 78 3.85 -13.66 -14.06
CA PRO A 78 3.91 -12.27 -13.64
C PRO A 78 3.97 -11.31 -14.84
N ILE A 79 2.83 -10.71 -15.19
CA ILE A 79 2.72 -9.84 -16.36
C ILE A 79 3.20 -8.43 -15.98
N LEU A 80 4.31 -7.99 -16.58
CA LEU A 80 4.83 -6.63 -16.52
C LEU A 80 4.17 -5.67 -17.54
N SER A 81 3.08 -6.08 -18.20
CA SER A 81 2.35 -5.24 -19.15
C SER A 81 1.25 -4.42 -18.46
N ILE A 82 0.82 -3.33 -19.11
CA ILE A 82 -0.22 -2.46 -18.57
C ILE A 82 -1.60 -3.11 -18.75
N PRO A 83 -2.32 -3.43 -17.67
CA PRO A 83 -3.69 -3.95 -17.76
C PRO A 83 -4.72 -2.94 -18.27
N LEU A 84 -4.38 -1.64 -18.33
CA LEU A 84 -5.30 -0.55 -18.73
C LEU A 84 -5.86 -0.74 -20.15
N ILE A 85 -5.14 -1.40 -21.06
CA ILE A 85 -5.63 -1.70 -22.41
C ILE A 85 -6.93 -2.52 -22.38
N ALA A 86 -7.15 -3.33 -21.34
CA ALA A 86 -8.40 -4.06 -21.18
C ALA A 86 -9.60 -3.12 -21.06
N GLY A 87 -9.43 -1.94 -20.44
CA GLY A 87 -10.48 -0.92 -20.38
C GLY A 87 -10.90 -0.41 -21.75
N GLU A 88 -9.95 -0.30 -22.68
CA GLU A 88 -10.22 0.08 -24.08
C GLU A 88 -10.89 -1.07 -24.84
N ILE A 89 -10.33 -2.29 -24.77
CA ILE A 89 -10.84 -3.47 -25.47
C ILE A 89 -12.29 -3.78 -25.09
N PHE A 90 -12.62 -3.69 -23.81
CA PHE A 90 -13.96 -3.99 -23.30
C PHE A 90 -14.86 -2.75 -23.18
N ASN A 91 -14.36 -1.56 -23.55
CA ASN A 91 -15.05 -0.28 -23.37
C ASN A 91 -15.63 -0.14 -21.95
N ALA A 92 -14.80 -0.40 -20.95
CA ALA A 92 -15.19 -0.52 -19.55
C ALA A 92 -14.47 0.50 -18.66
N PRO A 93 -15.12 1.02 -17.60
CA PRO A 93 -14.47 1.92 -16.65
C PRO A 93 -13.36 1.20 -15.88
N VAL A 94 -12.25 1.89 -15.59
CA VAL A 94 -11.13 1.31 -14.85
C VAL A 94 -11.08 1.82 -13.42
N ILE A 95 -10.91 0.89 -12.48
CA ILE A 95 -10.56 1.17 -11.07
C ILE A 95 -9.16 0.62 -10.82
N LEU A 96 -8.26 1.46 -10.34
CA LEU A 96 -6.94 1.04 -9.88
C LEU A 96 -7.02 0.59 -8.43
N LEU A 97 -6.31 -0.49 -8.08
CA LEU A 97 -6.15 -0.95 -6.70
C LEU A 97 -4.67 -1.12 -6.39
N SER A 98 -4.17 -0.36 -5.43
CA SER A 98 -2.88 -0.60 -4.79
C SER A 98 -3.10 -1.41 -3.52
N SER A 99 -2.31 -2.48 -3.35
CA SER A 99 -2.24 -3.21 -2.09
C SER A 99 -1.57 -2.41 -0.96
N PHE A 100 -1.00 -1.25 -1.28
CA PHE A 100 -0.38 -0.33 -0.34
C PHE A 100 -0.65 1.14 -0.74
N TYR A 101 0.32 2.03 -0.53
CA TYR A 101 0.27 3.44 -0.91
C TYR A 101 0.21 3.66 -2.43
N GLY A 102 -0.10 4.89 -2.84
CA GLY A 102 0.05 5.35 -4.21
C GLY A 102 1.45 5.94 -4.45
N SER A 103 1.98 5.72 -5.65
CA SER A 103 3.16 6.43 -6.17
C SER A 103 2.75 7.74 -6.84
N SER A 104 3.73 8.60 -7.14
CA SER A 104 3.50 9.92 -7.74
C SER A 104 2.72 9.84 -9.06
N ASP A 105 3.10 8.91 -9.94
CA ASP A 105 2.45 8.65 -11.23
C ASP A 105 0.98 8.23 -11.05
N ILE A 106 0.69 7.36 -10.09
CA ILE A 106 -0.69 6.92 -9.83
C ILE A 106 -1.55 8.06 -9.28
N PHE A 107 -0.98 8.94 -8.45
CA PHE A 107 -1.69 10.13 -7.99
C PHE A 107 -1.93 11.14 -9.13
N GLU A 108 -0.99 11.30 -10.06
CA GLU A 108 -1.14 12.15 -11.25
C GLU A 108 -2.28 11.68 -12.18
N ILE A 109 -2.48 10.36 -12.33
CA ILE A 109 -3.63 9.81 -13.07
C ILE A 109 -4.95 10.36 -12.52
N MET A 110 -5.03 10.54 -11.20
CA MET A 110 -6.21 11.06 -10.52
C MET A 110 -6.22 12.59 -10.44
N GLY A 111 -5.14 13.25 -10.84
CA GLY A 111 -4.97 14.71 -10.80
C GLY A 111 -4.58 15.24 -9.42
N ALA A 112 -4.05 14.37 -8.55
CA ALA A 112 -3.53 14.72 -7.25
C ALA A 112 -2.02 14.92 -7.32
N LEU A 113 -1.52 16.16 -7.33
CA LEU A 113 -0.07 16.42 -7.26
C LEU A 113 0.42 16.41 -5.81
N SER A 114 0.26 15.24 -5.21
CA SER A 114 0.50 15.05 -3.79
C SER A 114 1.82 14.32 -3.56
N TRP A 115 2.85 14.68 -4.29
CA TRP A 115 4.19 14.08 -4.18
C TRP A 115 5.27 15.10 -3.77
N HIS A 116 4.89 16.25 -3.20
CA HIS A 116 5.83 17.25 -2.69
C HIS A 116 6.96 16.57 -1.89
N PRO A 117 8.24 16.71 -2.29
CA PRO A 117 9.31 15.90 -1.73
C PRO A 117 9.39 15.95 -0.21
N MET A 118 9.11 17.09 0.43
CA MET A 118 9.21 17.19 1.89
C MET A 118 7.93 16.79 2.65
N TYR A 119 6.75 17.22 2.20
CA TYR A 119 5.49 16.99 2.91
C TYR A 119 4.85 15.65 2.56
N TYR A 120 5.02 15.19 1.31
CA TYR A 120 4.46 13.94 0.81
C TYR A 120 5.55 13.08 0.18
N PRO A 121 6.64 12.78 0.93
CA PRO A 121 7.76 12.02 0.41
C PRO A 121 7.31 10.67 -0.13
N SER A 122 7.96 10.23 -1.19
CA SER A 122 7.83 8.86 -1.67
C SER A 122 8.26 7.86 -0.59
N PHE A 123 7.61 6.69 -0.58
CA PHE A 123 7.90 5.59 0.34
C PHE A 123 9.24 4.88 0.03
N TYR A 124 9.94 5.27 -1.03
CA TYR A 124 11.27 4.75 -1.39
C TYR A 124 12.42 5.37 -0.59
N ARG A 125 12.16 6.26 0.38
CA ARG A 125 13.20 6.91 1.18
C ARG A 125 13.55 6.11 2.43
N THR A 126 14.75 6.36 2.93
CA THR A 126 15.25 5.81 4.20
C THR A 126 15.20 6.82 5.36
N LYS A 127 15.14 8.12 5.06
CA LYS A 127 15.03 9.22 6.03
C LYS A 127 13.92 10.20 5.65
N TYR A 128 13.10 10.59 6.63
CA TYR A 128 11.85 11.34 6.42
C TYR A 128 11.74 12.66 7.20
N LYS A 129 12.51 12.83 8.28
CA LYS A 129 12.52 14.03 9.13
C LYS A 129 13.94 14.54 9.31
N ASP A 130 14.05 15.81 9.71
CA ASP A 130 15.31 16.48 10.07
C ASP A 130 16.39 16.35 8.99
N LEU A 131 15.96 16.60 7.74
CA LEU A 131 16.84 16.55 6.58
C LEU A 131 17.74 17.79 6.53
N THR A 132 19.04 17.55 6.40
CA THR A 132 20.04 18.57 6.03
C THR A 132 19.77 19.10 4.61
N LEU A 133 20.40 20.21 4.23
CA LEU A 133 20.25 20.76 2.88
C LEU A 133 20.65 19.75 1.79
N LEU A 134 21.76 19.02 1.98
CA LEU A 134 22.21 18.01 1.04
C LEU A 134 21.22 16.84 0.94
N GLU A 135 20.65 16.40 2.06
CA GLU A 135 19.62 15.35 2.06
C GLU A 135 18.32 15.82 1.39
N LYS A 136 17.95 17.09 1.53
CA LYS A 136 16.81 17.68 0.81
C LYS A 136 17.04 17.69 -0.71
N ILE A 137 18.25 18.06 -1.15
CA ILE A 137 18.63 18.00 -2.57
C ILE A 137 18.60 16.56 -3.08
N GLY A 138 19.17 15.62 -2.32
CA GLY A 138 19.14 14.19 -2.65
C GLY A 138 17.72 13.63 -2.73
N ALA A 139 16.83 14.05 -1.83
CA ALA A 139 15.41 13.70 -1.86
C ALA A 139 14.71 14.22 -3.11
N ILE A 140 14.96 15.47 -3.53
CA ILE A 140 14.41 16.03 -4.77
C ILE A 140 14.94 15.25 -5.99
N TYR A 141 16.25 14.96 -6.00
CA TYR A 141 16.87 14.16 -7.07
C TYR A 141 16.26 12.76 -7.15
N LEU A 142 15.97 12.11 -6.03
CA LEU A 142 15.29 10.82 -5.98
C LEU A 142 13.89 10.89 -6.60
N GLU A 143 13.07 11.88 -6.23
CA GLU A 143 11.73 12.04 -6.82
C GLU A 143 11.82 12.25 -8.34
N TRP A 144 12.76 13.10 -8.79
CA TRP A 144 13.00 13.29 -10.22
C TRP A 144 13.39 11.97 -10.91
N ARG A 145 14.31 11.19 -10.32
CA ARG A 145 14.71 9.87 -10.83
C ARG A 145 13.54 8.89 -10.94
N LEU A 146 12.63 8.89 -9.97
CA LEU A 146 11.43 8.04 -9.98
C LEU A 146 10.48 8.44 -11.11
N ILE A 147 10.26 9.75 -11.31
CA ILE A 147 9.45 10.26 -12.43
C ILE A 147 10.07 9.84 -13.77
N GLN A 148 11.38 10.01 -13.94
CA GLN A 148 12.07 9.58 -15.19
C GLN A 148 11.96 8.07 -15.42
N ALA A 149 12.10 7.26 -14.36
CA ALA A 149 11.92 5.81 -14.46
C ALA A 149 10.49 5.43 -14.87
N SER A 150 9.48 6.14 -14.37
CA SER A 150 8.08 5.96 -14.76
C SER A 150 7.88 6.28 -16.24
N LEU A 151 8.38 7.42 -16.73
CA LEU A 151 8.26 7.82 -18.14
C LEU A 151 8.94 6.82 -19.08
N ALA A 152 10.16 6.37 -18.74
CA ALA A 152 10.86 5.34 -19.52
C ALA A 152 10.13 3.99 -19.52
N THR A 153 9.36 3.70 -18.47
CA THR A 153 8.51 2.50 -18.42
C THR A 153 7.30 2.65 -19.34
N ASP A 154 6.66 3.83 -19.35
CA ASP A 154 5.53 4.13 -20.24
C ASP A 154 5.94 4.01 -21.72
N GLU A 155 7.12 4.54 -22.10
CA GLU A 155 7.64 4.45 -23.48
C GLU A 155 7.80 3.01 -23.95
N LYS A 156 8.40 2.15 -23.11
CA LYS A 156 8.52 0.71 -23.40
C LYS A 156 7.17 0.04 -23.51
N GLN A 157 6.22 0.43 -22.67
CA GLN A 157 4.87 -0.12 -22.68
C GLN A 157 4.10 0.31 -23.94
N ASP A 158 4.30 1.54 -24.42
CA ASP A 158 3.78 1.99 -25.72
C ASP A 158 4.33 1.16 -26.88
N GLU A 159 5.63 0.82 -26.86
CA GLU A 159 6.23 -0.07 -27.86
C GLU A 159 5.57 -1.45 -27.87
N TYR A 160 5.38 -2.05 -26.69
CA TYR A 160 4.70 -3.35 -26.57
C TYR A 160 3.24 -3.29 -27.02
N LEU A 161 2.52 -2.23 -26.67
CA LEU A 161 1.15 -2.02 -27.11
C LEU A 161 1.08 -1.94 -28.64
N LYS A 162 1.94 -1.12 -29.26
CA LYS A 162 2.00 -0.96 -30.73
C LYS A 162 2.36 -2.25 -31.43
N ALA A 163 3.33 -3.01 -30.90
CA ALA A 163 3.73 -4.29 -31.45
C ALA A 163 2.60 -5.33 -31.40
N ARG A 164 1.74 -5.28 -30.37
CA ARG A 164 0.68 -6.28 -30.16
C ARG A 164 -0.65 -5.91 -30.80
N PHE A 165 -1.03 -4.65 -30.77
CA PHE A 165 -2.35 -4.13 -31.17
C PHE A 165 -2.30 -3.25 -32.42
N GLY A 166 -1.11 -2.99 -32.96
CA GLY A 166 -0.89 -2.15 -34.14
C GLY A 166 -0.59 -0.69 -33.79
N PRO A 167 -0.16 0.12 -34.77
CA PRO A 167 0.36 1.48 -34.54
C PRO A 167 -0.68 2.49 -34.03
N ASN A 168 -1.98 2.21 -34.20
CA ASN A 168 -3.08 3.09 -33.84
C ASN A 168 -3.62 2.85 -32.42
N VAL A 169 -3.03 1.93 -31.65
CA VAL A 169 -3.42 1.70 -30.27
C VAL A 169 -3.18 2.97 -29.43
N PRO A 170 -4.09 3.32 -28.50
CA PRO A 170 -3.85 4.44 -27.59
C PRO A 170 -2.58 4.24 -26.78
N SER A 171 -1.86 5.34 -26.54
CA SER A 171 -0.70 5.34 -25.64
C SER A 171 -1.10 5.03 -24.20
N VAL A 172 -0.14 4.61 -23.38
CA VAL A 172 -0.30 4.45 -21.93
C VAL A 172 -0.95 5.68 -21.30
N ARG A 173 -0.49 6.87 -21.72
CA ARG A 173 -1.01 8.14 -21.23
C ARG A 173 -2.47 8.34 -21.62
N GLU A 174 -2.87 7.98 -22.83
CA GLU A 174 -4.27 8.06 -23.24
C GLU A 174 -5.14 7.06 -22.49
N LEU A 175 -4.67 5.82 -22.29
CA LEU A 175 -5.39 4.79 -21.53
C LEU A 175 -5.68 5.21 -20.08
N ARG A 176 -4.78 5.99 -19.45
CA ARG A 176 -4.99 6.56 -18.11
C ARG A 176 -6.22 7.47 -18.03
N ASN A 177 -6.70 8.04 -19.14
CA ASN A 177 -7.94 8.82 -19.14
C ASN A 177 -9.18 8.00 -18.79
N ASN A 178 -9.13 6.68 -18.93
CA ASN A 178 -10.23 5.79 -18.60
C ASN A 178 -10.24 5.34 -17.12
N VAL A 179 -9.21 5.70 -16.33
CA VAL A 179 -9.20 5.45 -14.89
C VAL A 179 -10.17 6.40 -14.20
N GLN A 180 -11.08 5.84 -13.40
CA GLN A 180 -12.17 6.58 -12.75
C GLN A 180 -12.02 6.64 -11.24
N MET A 181 -11.39 5.63 -10.63
CA MET A 181 -11.15 5.56 -9.19
C MET A 181 -9.79 4.93 -8.90
N LEU A 182 -9.20 5.31 -7.77
CA LEU A 182 -8.00 4.74 -7.20
C LEU A 182 -8.28 4.28 -5.77
N PHE A 183 -8.11 2.99 -5.52
CA PHE A 183 -8.21 2.38 -4.20
C PHE A 183 -6.81 2.15 -3.63
N LEU A 184 -6.57 2.67 -2.43
CA LEU A 184 -5.32 2.49 -1.69
C LEU A 184 -5.58 1.67 -0.44
N ASN A 185 -5.00 0.48 -0.36
CA ASN A 185 -5.07 -0.35 0.85
C ASN A 185 -4.08 0.14 1.92
N ALA A 186 -4.25 1.39 2.35
CA ALA A 186 -3.57 2.00 3.49
C ALA A 186 -4.53 2.97 4.18
N HIS A 187 -4.47 3.05 5.51
CA HIS A 187 -5.19 4.11 6.23
C HIS A 187 -4.42 5.43 6.13
N PRO A 188 -5.08 6.61 6.00
CA PRO A 188 -4.40 7.90 5.86
C PRO A 188 -3.38 8.22 6.97
N ILE A 189 -3.60 7.70 8.18
CA ILE A 189 -2.69 7.85 9.34
C ILE A 189 -1.35 7.14 9.16
N MET A 190 -1.36 6.00 8.46
CA MET A 190 -0.15 5.28 8.07
C MET A 190 0.47 5.91 6.82
N GLY A 191 -0.34 6.62 6.02
CA GLY A 191 0.14 7.49 4.96
C GLY A 191 0.65 8.85 5.45
N ASN A 192 0.95 9.73 4.49
CA ASN A 192 1.33 11.13 4.75
C ASN A 192 0.11 12.08 4.70
N ASN A 193 -1.12 11.57 4.87
CA ASN A 193 -2.39 12.31 4.74
C ASN A 193 -2.37 13.41 3.65
N ARG A 194 -2.68 13.02 2.41
CA ARG A 194 -2.44 13.84 1.22
C ARG A 194 -3.73 14.49 0.73
N PRO A 195 -3.71 15.73 0.19
CA PRO A 195 -4.85 16.31 -0.49
C PRO A 195 -5.08 15.51 -1.78
N VAL A 196 -6.23 14.88 -1.91
CA VAL A 196 -6.58 14.04 -3.08
C VAL A 196 -8.04 14.28 -3.43
N PRO A 197 -8.44 14.13 -4.71
CA PRO A 197 -9.84 14.24 -5.10
C PRO A 197 -10.66 13.05 -4.56
N PRO A 198 -12.01 13.16 -4.52
CA PRO A 198 -12.88 12.08 -4.07
C PRO A 198 -12.70 10.75 -4.81
N SER A 199 -12.15 10.78 -6.02
CA SER A 199 -11.82 9.58 -6.78
C SER A 199 -10.65 8.76 -6.19
N VAL A 200 -9.94 9.26 -5.17
CA VAL A 200 -8.92 8.52 -4.42
C VAL A 200 -9.49 8.09 -3.09
N VAL A 201 -9.65 6.78 -2.91
CA VAL A 201 -10.27 6.18 -1.73
C VAL A 201 -9.23 5.42 -0.92
N TYR A 202 -9.00 5.90 0.30
CA TYR A 202 -8.21 5.17 1.28
C TYR A 202 -9.07 4.13 1.99
N LEU A 203 -8.57 2.91 2.01
CA LEU A 203 -9.26 1.76 2.58
C LEU A 203 -8.53 1.30 3.86
N GLY A 204 -7.32 0.73 3.71
CA GLY A 204 -6.53 0.13 4.79
C GLY A 204 -7.12 -1.19 5.31
N GLY A 205 -6.29 -2.20 5.61
CA GLY A 205 -6.78 -3.43 6.23
C GLY A 205 -7.79 -4.28 5.43
N LEU A 206 -7.83 -4.22 4.09
CA LEU A 206 -8.73 -5.07 3.28
C LEU A 206 -8.53 -6.57 3.54
N HIS A 207 -7.29 -6.99 3.82
CA HIS A 207 -6.93 -8.38 4.07
C HIS A 207 -7.37 -8.89 5.45
N LEU A 208 -7.86 -8.00 6.33
CA LEU A 208 -8.26 -8.34 7.69
C LEU A 208 -9.56 -9.16 7.68
N LYS A 209 -9.44 -10.49 7.71
CA LYS A 209 -10.56 -11.45 7.81
C LYS A 209 -11.00 -11.75 9.25
N PRO A 210 -12.29 -11.96 9.55
CA PRO A 210 -12.75 -12.32 10.89
C PRO A 210 -11.89 -13.40 11.55
N PRO A 211 -11.50 -13.22 12.82
CA PRO A 211 -10.54 -14.10 13.48
C PRO A 211 -11.05 -15.53 13.57
N LYS A 212 -10.13 -16.48 13.43
CA LYS A 212 -10.39 -17.92 13.55
C LYS A 212 -9.68 -18.49 14.78
N PRO A 213 -10.19 -19.59 15.37
CA PRO A 213 -9.46 -20.31 16.40
C PRO A 213 -8.09 -20.75 15.91
N LEU A 214 -7.08 -20.62 16.77
CA LEU A 214 -5.74 -21.13 16.49
C LEU A 214 -5.74 -22.67 16.46
N PRO A 215 -4.83 -23.30 15.69
CA PRO A 215 -4.58 -24.72 15.82
C PRO A 215 -4.27 -25.10 17.27
N GLN A 216 -4.82 -26.23 17.76
CA GLN A 216 -4.76 -26.61 19.17
C GLN A 216 -3.34 -26.64 19.74
N TYR A 217 -2.36 -27.10 18.96
CA TYR A 217 -0.95 -27.13 19.39
C TYR A 217 -0.41 -25.73 19.69
N LEU A 218 -0.77 -24.75 18.85
CA LEU A 218 -0.32 -23.37 18.96
C LEU A 218 -1.05 -22.66 20.09
N GLN A 219 -2.37 -22.88 20.21
CA GLN A 219 -3.17 -22.39 21.33
C GLN A 219 -2.58 -22.86 22.68
N THR A 220 -2.31 -24.16 22.79
CA THR A 220 -1.73 -24.77 24.01
C THR A 220 -0.36 -24.18 24.34
N HIS A 221 0.51 -24.03 23.33
CA HIS A 221 1.83 -23.43 23.51
C HIS A 221 1.75 -21.97 23.99
N LEU A 222 0.89 -21.16 23.37
CA LEU A 222 0.70 -19.77 23.75
C LEU A 222 0.09 -19.64 25.15
N ASP A 223 -0.89 -20.46 25.51
CA ASP A 223 -1.56 -20.45 26.81
C ASP A 223 -0.63 -20.85 27.97
N ALA A 224 0.32 -21.76 27.71
CA ALA A 224 1.31 -22.20 28.70
C ALA A 224 2.37 -21.13 29.02
N SER A 225 2.52 -20.11 28.17
CA SER A 225 3.51 -19.05 28.39
C SER A 225 3.13 -18.14 29.55
N THR A 226 3.97 -18.13 30.59
CA THR A 226 3.79 -17.31 31.80
C THR A 226 4.38 -15.91 31.68
N ARG A 227 5.45 -15.74 30.90
CA ARG A 227 6.13 -14.45 30.67
C ARG A 227 5.64 -13.73 29.41
N GLY A 228 4.93 -14.45 28.54
CA GLY A 228 4.45 -13.94 27.26
C GLY A 228 5.35 -14.35 26.10
N VAL A 229 4.92 -13.97 24.91
CA VAL A 229 5.45 -14.46 23.64
C VAL A 229 5.82 -13.28 22.75
N VAL A 230 6.97 -13.36 22.10
CA VAL A 230 7.39 -12.46 21.03
C VAL A 230 7.23 -13.19 19.71
N TYR A 231 6.46 -12.60 18.81
CA TYR A 231 6.34 -13.13 17.45
C TYR A 231 7.35 -12.45 16.54
N VAL A 232 7.96 -13.19 15.63
CA VAL A 232 8.98 -12.73 14.69
C VAL A 232 8.61 -13.18 13.28
N SER A 233 8.49 -12.24 12.35
CA SER A 233 8.21 -12.55 10.94
C SER A 233 8.71 -11.44 10.03
N PHE A 234 9.53 -11.82 9.04
CA PHE A 234 10.06 -10.91 8.02
C PHE A 234 9.24 -10.95 6.71
N GLY A 235 8.00 -11.45 6.78
CA GLY A 235 7.08 -11.50 5.65
C GLY A 235 7.37 -12.64 4.68
N THR A 236 6.96 -12.47 3.43
CA THR A 236 7.05 -13.51 2.38
C THR A 236 8.23 -13.34 1.45
N ASN A 237 8.78 -12.13 1.35
CA ASN A 237 9.82 -11.78 0.37
C ASN A 237 11.22 -11.72 0.98
N VAL A 238 11.33 -11.44 2.28
CA VAL A 238 12.59 -11.62 3.01
C VAL A 238 12.64 -13.07 3.47
N ARG A 239 13.76 -13.73 3.15
CA ARG A 239 14.02 -15.14 3.48
C ARG A 239 15.07 -15.21 4.58
N PRO A 240 14.69 -15.42 5.85
CA PRO A 240 15.64 -15.61 6.94
C PRO A 240 16.74 -16.64 6.68
N SER A 241 16.46 -17.69 5.90
CA SER A 241 17.47 -18.67 5.52
C SER A 241 18.62 -18.10 4.66
N ASN A 242 18.41 -16.94 4.04
CA ASN A 242 19.38 -16.25 3.18
C ASN A 242 20.09 -15.10 3.90
N MET A 243 19.81 -14.87 5.19
CA MET A 243 20.55 -13.89 5.98
C MET A 243 22.01 -14.33 6.12
N ASP A 244 22.91 -13.36 6.18
CA ASP A 244 24.29 -13.58 6.56
C ASP A 244 24.39 -14.16 7.97
N GLN A 245 25.48 -14.89 8.23
CA GLN A 245 25.62 -15.64 9.48
C GLN A 245 25.68 -14.72 10.70
N ASP A 246 26.31 -13.55 10.58
CA ASP A 246 26.44 -12.59 11.68
C ASP A 246 25.08 -12.07 12.12
N LEU A 247 24.20 -11.71 11.17
CA LEU A 247 22.84 -11.29 11.45
C LEU A 247 22.00 -12.42 12.06
N LEU A 248 22.11 -13.64 11.51
CA LEU A 248 21.42 -14.81 12.04
C LEU A 248 21.85 -15.11 13.49
N ASP A 249 23.16 -15.05 13.76
CA ASP A 249 23.72 -15.28 15.09
C ASP A 249 23.28 -14.18 16.07
N ALA A 250 23.20 -12.92 15.64
CA ALA A 250 22.66 -11.84 16.46
C ALA A 250 21.20 -12.12 16.88
N PHE A 251 20.34 -12.59 15.96
CA PHE A 251 18.97 -13.01 16.28
C PHE A 251 18.95 -14.16 17.28
N LEU A 252 19.71 -15.23 17.04
CA LEU A 252 19.70 -16.42 17.91
C LEU A 252 20.24 -16.12 19.31
N GLN A 253 21.28 -15.28 19.41
CA GLN A 253 21.82 -14.82 20.69
C GLN A 253 20.80 -13.98 21.45
N ALA A 254 20.14 -13.04 20.78
CA ALA A 254 19.08 -12.23 21.39
C ALA A 254 17.90 -13.10 21.87
N PHE A 255 17.41 -14.01 21.02
CA PHE A 255 16.30 -14.91 21.37
C PHE A 255 16.64 -15.79 22.58
N LYS A 256 17.87 -16.31 22.66
CA LYS A 256 18.32 -17.11 23.80
C LYS A 256 18.35 -16.30 25.11
N SER A 257 18.68 -15.02 25.04
CA SER A 257 18.80 -14.15 26.21
C SER A 257 17.46 -13.59 26.70
N LEU A 258 16.49 -13.43 25.80
CA LEU A 258 15.16 -12.92 26.13
C LEU A 258 14.39 -13.89 27.05
N PRO A 259 13.69 -13.39 28.08
CA PRO A 259 12.89 -14.23 28.98
C PRO A 259 11.54 -14.68 28.39
N TYR A 260 11.27 -14.37 27.13
CA TYR A 260 10.00 -14.68 26.46
C TYR A 260 10.10 -15.96 25.63
N GLU A 261 8.96 -16.58 25.36
CA GLU A 261 8.86 -17.56 24.29
C GLU A 261 8.92 -16.82 22.94
N ILE A 262 9.66 -17.34 21.98
CA ILE A 262 9.86 -16.75 20.66
C ILE A 262 9.23 -17.64 19.61
N LEU A 263 8.30 -17.08 18.84
CA LEU A 263 7.72 -17.73 17.66
C LEU A 263 8.28 -17.08 16.41
N TRP A 264 9.10 -17.80 15.65
CA TRP A 264 9.76 -17.24 14.47
C TRP A 264 9.32 -17.93 13.19
N LYS A 265 8.72 -17.17 12.27
CA LYS A 265 8.50 -17.60 10.89
C LYS A 265 9.86 -17.70 10.17
N PHE A 266 10.32 -18.93 9.94
CA PHE A 266 11.62 -19.25 9.35
C PHE A 266 11.43 -20.20 8.15
N ASP A 267 12.05 -19.90 7.02
CA ASP A 267 11.85 -20.63 5.76
C ASP A 267 12.88 -21.75 5.49
N GLY A 268 13.96 -21.81 6.27
CA GLY A 268 14.96 -22.87 6.19
C GLY A 268 14.54 -24.18 6.87
N ASP A 269 15.27 -25.26 6.57
CA ASP A 269 14.95 -26.60 7.08
C ASP A 269 15.56 -26.90 8.46
N SER A 270 16.64 -26.21 8.84
CA SER A 270 17.25 -26.32 10.17
C SER A 270 18.08 -25.10 10.52
N LEU A 271 18.27 -24.89 11.83
CA LEU A 271 19.24 -23.96 12.41
C LEU A 271 20.32 -24.77 13.11
N ARG A 272 21.58 -24.29 13.10
CA ARG A 272 22.71 -24.99 13.73
C ARG A 272 22.48 -25.27 15.22
N SER A 273 21.84 -24.32 15.91
CA SER A 273 21.45 -24.42 17.32
C SER A 273 20.13 -23.67 17.52
N ILE A 274 19.15 -24.32 18.14
CA ILE A 274 17.84 -23.75 18.42
C ILE A 274 17.76 -23.48 19.94
N PRO A 275 17.62 -22.22 20.37
CA PRO A 275 17.36 -21.89 21.77
C PRO A 275 16.12 -22.60 22.31
N LYS A 276 16.12 -22.96 23.60
CA LYS A 276 15.03 -23.74 24.21
C LYS A 276 13.68 -23.02 24.16
N ASN A 277 13.69 -21.70 24.13
CA ASN A 277 12.52 -20.82 24.08
C ASN A 277 12.15 -20.40 22.65
N LEU A 278 12.74 -21.02 21.62
CA LEU A 278 12.46 -20.69 20.21
C LEU A 278 11.67 -21.81 19.54
N LEU A 279 10.49 -21.48 19.02
CA LEU A 279 9.72 -22.32 18.09
C LEU A 279 9.76 -21.70 16.69
N ILE A 280 10.26 -22.48 15.72
CA ILE A 280 10.29 -22.10 14.31
C ILE A 280 9.19 -22.82 13.52
N GLN A 281 8.55 -22.13 12.59
CA GLN A 281 7.66 -22.73 11.59
C GLN A 281 7.78 -22.00 10.25
N LYS A 282 7.54 -22.71 9.15
CA LYS A 282 7.49 -22.10 7.80
C LYS A 282 6.32 -21.12 7.64
N TRP A 283 5.23 -21.35 8.39
CA TRP A 283 4.04 -20.54 8.33
C TRP A 283 3.30 -20.51 9.67
N PHE A 284 2.75 -19.34 10.03
CA PHE A 284 1.86 -19.14 11.17
C PHE A 284 0.57 -18.47 10.71
N PRO A 285 -0.59 -18.73 11.37
CA PRO A 285 -1.81 -17.95 11.19
C PRO A 285 -1.64 -16.56 11.83
N GLN A 286 -0.88 -15.68 11.17
CA GLN A 286 -0.29 -14.47 11.76
C GLN A 286 -1.30 -13.56 12.48
N ARG A 287 -2.41 -13.16 11.84
CA ARG A 287 -3.41 -12.29 12.47
C ARG A 287 -4.02 -12.94 13.72
N ASP A 288 -4.47 -14.19 13.60
CA ASP A 288 -5.09 -14.93 14.71
C ASP A 288 -4.09 -15.10 15.87
N LEU A 289 -2.82 -15.31 15.55
CA LEU A 289 -1.73 -15.41 16.52
C LEU A 289 -1.53 -14.08 17.24
N LEU A 290 -1.43 -12.97 16.51
CA LEU A 290 -1.24 -11.63 17.07
C LEU A 290 -2.38 -11.23 18.02
N LEU A 291 -3.62 -11.68 17.75
CA LEU A 291 -4.78 -11.43 18.60
C LEU A 291 -4.76 -12.21 19.93
N HIS A 292 -3.84 -13.17 20.11
CA HIS A 292 -3.74 -13.93 21.33
C HIS A 292 -3.20 -13.08 22.50
N ARG A 293 -3.84 -13.19 23.68
CA ARG A 293 -3.55 -12.35 24.87
C ARG A 293 -2.08 -12.38 25.34
N ASN A 294 -1.37 -13.46 25.07
CA ASN A 294 0.02 -13.66 25.48
C ASN A 294 1.06 -13.08 24.51
N ILE A 295 0.65 -12.57 23.33
CA ILE A 295 1.56 -11.84 22.44
C ILE A 295 1.92 -10.47 23.04
N LYS A 296 3.21 -10.25 23.25
CA LYS A 296 3.73 -9.04 23.90
C LYS A 296 4.27 -8.02 22.92
N ALA A 297 4.97 -8.48 21.89
CA ALA A 297 5.55 -7.66 20.84
C ALA A 297 5.63 -8.44 19.52
N PHE A 298 5.74 -7.70 18.43
CA PHE A 298 5.97 -8.24 17.09
C PHE A 298 7.24 -7.65 16.48
N VAL A 299 8.23 -8.50 16.25
CA VAL A 299 9.43 -8.17 15.48
C VAL A 299 9.16 -8.42 14.01
N THR A 300 9.27 -7.38 13.19
CA THR A 300 8.88 -7.42 11.79
C THR A 300 9.79 -6.60 10.90
N GLN A 301 9.86 -6.97 9.62
CA GLN A 301 10.44 -6.12 8.59
C GLN A 301 9.64 -4.85 8.30
N GLY A 302 8.40 -4.74 8.80
CA GLY A 302 7.55 -3.56 8.58
C GLY A 302 6.79 -3.59 7.26
N GLY A 303 6.36 -4.76 6.79
CA GLY A 303 5.41 -4.85 5.68
C GLY A 303 4.04 -4.27 6.07
N LEU A 304 3.37 -3.56 5.16
CA LEU A 304 2.12 -2.85 5.47
C LEU A 304 1.01 -3.77 6.00
N GLN A 305 0.76 -4.91 5.35
CA GLN A 305 -0.28 -5.85 5.79
C GLN A 305 -0.04 -6.39 7.20
N SER A 306 1.22 -6.77 7.50
CA SER A 306 1.61 -7.23 8.84
C SER A 306 1.49 -6.10 9.88
N SER A 307 1.71 -4.86 9.46
CA SER A 307 1.58 -3.68 10.31
C SER A 307 0.11 -3.44 10.67
N ASP A 308 -0.80 -3.52 9.69
CA ASP A 308 -2.25 -3.44 9.91
C ASP A 308 -2.73 -4.53 10.90
N GLU A 309 -2.25 -5.77 10.75
CA GLU A 309 -2.60 -6.89 11.65
C GLU A 309 -2.12 -6.64 13.10
N ALA A 310 -0.92 -6.08 13.26
CA ALA A 310 -0.37 -5.77 14.59
C ALA A 310 -1.10 -4.61 15.27
N ILE A 311 -1.45 -3.58 14.50
CA ILE A 311 -2.25 -2.45 14.98
C ILE A 311 -3.65 -2.93 15.38
N ASP A 312 -4.32 -3.72 14.53
CA ASP A 312 -5.60 -4.36 14.83
C ASP A 312 -5.54 -5.20 16.13
N ALA A 313 -4.46 -5.95 16.32
CA ALA A 313 -4.25 -6.73 17.54
C ALA A 313 -3.84 -5.91 18.77
N GLY A 314 -3.47 -4.63 18.62
CA GLY A 314 -2.97 -3.81 19.73
C GLY A 314 -1.58 -4.26 20.24
N VAL A 315 -0.75 -4.78 19.35
CA VAL A 315 0.59 -5.33 19.64
C VAL A 315 1.68 -4.33 19.20
N PRO A 316 2.56 -3.88 20.12
CA PRO A 316 3.72 -3.04 19.80
C PRO A 316 4.72 -3.69 18.84
N LEU A 317 5.42 -2.85 18.08
CA LEU A 317 6.26 -3.27 16.95
C LEU A 317 7.76 -3.01 17.20
N VAL A 318 8.60 -3.96 16.79
CA VAL A 318 10.05 -3.76 16.58
C VAL A 318 10.29 -3.89 15.08
N GLY A 319 10.55 -2.77 14.41
CA GLY A 319 10.72 -2.69 12.97
C GLY A 319 12.18 -2.81 12.53
N ILE A 320 12.46 -3.76 11.64
CA ILE A 320 13.79 -4.04 11.07
C ILE A 320 13.67 -3.97 9.54
N PRO A 321 13.63 -2.77 8.93
CA PRO A 321 13.35 -2.63 7.50
C PRO A 321 14.51 -3.17 6.65
N MET A 322 14.17 -3.89 5.58
CA MET A 322 15.11 -4.60 4.70
C MET A 322 14.86 -4.38 3.21
N LEU A 323 13.66 -3.96 2.79
CA LEU A 323 13.29 -3.82 1.38
C LEU A 323 12.22 -2.73 1.14
N ALA A 324 12.36 -1.99 0.04
CA ALA A 324 11.34 -1.12 -0.55
C ALA A 324 10.65 -0.17 0.45
N ASP A 325 9.33 -0.33 0.65
CA ASP A 325 8.46 0.52 1.47
C ASP A 325 8.65 0.32 2.99
N GLN A 326 9.43 -0.67 3.40
CA GLN A 326 9.59 -1.03 4.81
C GLN A 326 10.19 0.11 5.63
N TRP A 327 11.15 0.87 5.10
CA TRP A 327 11.70 2.04 5.79
C TRP A 327 10.63 3.11 6.04
N TYR A 328 9.68 3.28 5.12
CA TYR A 328 8.55 4.19 5.30
C TYR A 328 7.66 3.74 6.46
N ASN A 329 7.24 2.48 6.44
CA ASN A 329 6.34 1.92 7.45
C ASN A 329 6.99 1.94 8.84
N VAL A 330 8.26 1.53 8.96
CA VAL A 330 8.97 1.55 10.25
C VAL A 330 9.20 2.98 10.74
N ASN A 331 9.43 3.95 9.85
CA ASN A 331 9.45 5.36 10.24
C ASN A 331 8.09 5.81 10.81
N LYS A 332 6.97 5.32 10.27
CA LYS A 332 5.64 5.55 10.84
C LYS A 332 5.47 4.93 12.21
N PHE A 333 6.09 3.78 12.49
CA PHE A 333 6.02 3.18 13.83
C PHE A 333 6.62 4.11 14.89
N VAL A 334 7.79 4.67 14.59
CA VAL A 334 8.50 5.60 15.47
C VAL A 334 7.72 6.91 15.58
N GLU A 335 7.24 7.47 14.46
CA GLU A 335 6.47 8.71 14.43
C GLU A 335 5.18 8.62 15.26
N LEU A 336 4.47 7.50 15.20
CA LEU A 336 3.22 7.29 15.93
C LEU A 336 3.45 6.79 17.37
N GLY A 337 4.70 6.51 17.74
CA GLY A 337 5.07 5.96 19.05
C GLY A 337 4.56 4.53 19.27
N ILE A 338 4.33 3.76 18.20
CA ILE A 338 3.78 2.39 18.26
C ILE A 338 4.87 1.31 18.18
N GLY A 339 6.11 1.71 17.92
CA GLY A 339 7.24 0.81 17.87
C GLY A 339 8.58 1.52 17.73
N VAL A 340 9.64 0.72 17.64
CA VAL A 340 11.02 1.18 17.47
C VAL A 340 11.61 0.68 16.15
N ARG A 341 12.71 1.32 15.70
CA ARG A 341 13.44 0.94 14.50
C ARG A 341 14.82 0.41 14.85
N ILE A 342 15.21 -0.70 14.24
CA ILE A 342 16.57 -1.22 14.27
C ILE A 342 17.14 -1.25 12.85
N ASN A 343 18.40 -0.88 12.69
CA ASN A 343 19.12 -1.00 11.42
C ASN A 343 19.65 -2.42 11.25
N ALA A 344 19.12 -3.17 10.28
CA ALA A 344 19.51 -4.56 10.05
C ALA A 344 21.02 -4.73 9.76
N LEU A 345 21.68 -3.71 9.20
CA LEU A 345 23.09 -3.77 8.81
C LEU A 345 24.07 -3.57 9.99
N GLU A 346 23.59 -3.05 11.11
CA GLU A 346 24.41 -2.65 12.25
C GLU A 346 23.95 -3.32 13.55
N MET A 347 22.92 -4.17 13.48
CA MET A 347 22.26 -4.74 14.63
C MET A 347 23.14 -5.77 15.34
N THR A 348 23.26 -5.62 16.65
CA THR A 348 23.78 -6.63 17.58
C THR A 348 22.66 -7.37 18.30
N ALA A 349 23.00 -8.44 19.03
CA ALA A 349 22.04 -9.13 19.88
C ALA A 349 21.46 -8.19 20.97
N ASP A 350 22.31 -7.33 21.55
CA ASP A 350 21.91 -6.40 22.61
C ASP A 350 20.92 -5.35 22.11
N ASP A 351 21.10 -4.84 20.88
CA ASP A 351 20.15 -3.89 20.27
C ASP A 351 18.73 -4.49 20.16
N LEU A 352 18.64 -5.76 19.77
CA LEU A 352 17.36 -6.45 19.65
C LEU A 352 16.75 -6.75 21.03
N ILE A 353 17.58 -7.14 22.01
CA ILE A 353 17.13 -7.36 23.39
C ILE A 353 16.54 -6.05 23.95
N GLU A 354 17.30 -4.95 23.88
CA GLU A 354 16.87 -3.65 24.37
C GLU A 354 15.57 -3.21 23.70
N ALA A 355 15.49 -3.31 22.37
CA ALA A 355 14.30 -2.93 21.62
C ALA A 355 13.05 -3.72 22.03
N VAL A 356 13.18 -5.05 22.18
CA VAL A 356 12.06 -5.92 22.59
C VAL A 356 11.64 -5.62 24.03
N GLU A 357 12.59 -5.52 24.96
CA GLU A 357 12.28 -5.19 26.35
C GLU A 357 11.63 -3.81 26.46
N LYS A 358 12.12 -2.84 25.71
CA LYS A 358 11.58 -1.48 25.67
C LYS A 358 10.11 -1.46 25.26
N VAL A 359 9.76 -2.05 24.11
CA VAL A 359 8.36 -2.00 23.63
C VAL A 359 7.39 -2.83 24.47
N ILE A 360 7.89 -3.81 25.21
CA ILE A 360 7.08 -4.62 26.13
C ILE A 360 6.86 -3.91 27.46
N ASN A 361 7.91 -3.34 28.05
CA ASN A 361 7.89 -2.79 29.41
C ASN A 361 7.43 -1.32 29.45
N GLU A 362 7.73 -0.52 28.43
CA GLU A 362 7.23 0.85 28.35
C GLU A 362 5.78 0.87 27.87
N THR A 363 4.84 1.08 28.80
CA THR A 363 3.39 1.03 28.50
C THR A 363 2.91 2.04 27.46
N SER A 364 3.72 3.07 27.15
CA SER A 364 3.46 4.09 26.13
C SER A 364 3.22 3.47 24.76
N TYR A 365 4.03 2.49 24.33
CA TYR A 365 3.88 1.86 23.01
C TYR A 365 2.56 1.12 22.88
N ARG A 366 2.20 0.31 23.87
CA ARG A 366 0.92 -0.44 23.85
C ARG A 366 -0.29 0.49 23.92
N LYS A 367 -0.21 1.58 24.70
CA LYS A 367 -1.25 2.62 24.71
C LYS A 367 -1.37 3.31 23.35
N ALA A 368 -0.25 3.64 22.73
CA ALA A 368 -0.21 4.27 21.42
C ALA A 368 -0.81 3.35 20.33
N VAL A 369 -0.42 2.08 20.28
CA VAL A 369 -0.96 1.13 19.27
C VAL A 369 -2.47 1.00 19.42
N ARG A 370 -2.98 0.85 20.64
CA ARG A 370 -4.43 0.78 20.91
C ARG A 370 -5.14 2.06 20.50
N ARG A 371 -4.59 3.23 20.84
CA ARG A 371 -5.14 4.53 20.40
C ARG A 371 -5.22 4.63 18.88
N ILE A 372 -4.15 4.24 18.17
CA ILE A 372 -4.12 4.27 16.70
C ILE A 372 -5.14 3.28 16.12
N ARG A 373 -5.23 2.07 16.67
CA ARG A 373 -6.25 1.09 16.29
C ARG A 373 -7.66 1.64 16.43
N ASP A 374 -7.95 2.25 17.58
CA ASP A 374 -9.28 2.79 17.85
C ASP A 374 -9.62 3.93 16.86
N ILE A 375 -8.64 4.78 16.50
CA ILE A 375 -8.80 5.80 15.44
C ILE A 375 -9.05 5.17 14.06
N ILE A 376 -8.32 4.12 13.69
CA ILE A 376 -8.48 3.44 12.39
C ILE A 376 -9.85 2.75 12.29
N ASN A 377 -10.34 2.21 13.40
CA ASN A 377 -11.60 1.47 13.44
C ASN A 377 -12.82 2.37 13.61
N ASP A 378 -12.65 3.61 14.08
CA ASP A 378 -13.71 4.62 14.20
C ASP A 378 -14.04 5.26 12.85
N GLN A 379 -14.68 4.48 11.98
CA GLN A 379 -15.14 4.88 10.66
C GLN A 379 -16.54 4.31 10.38
N PRO A 380 -17.39 5.01 9.60
CA PRO A 380 -18.79 4.64 9.44
C PRO A 380 -19.01 3.29 8.72
N GLU A 381 -18.02 2.84 7.96
CA GLU A 381 -18.07 1.61 7.18
C GLU A 381 -16.71 0.91 7.25
N SER A 382 -16.73 -0.42 7.11
CA SER A 382 -15.49 -1.17 7.01
C SER A 382 -14.76 -0.86 5.70
N PRO A 383 -13.42 -0.99 5.65
CA PRO A 383 -12.65 -0.80 4.41
C PRO A 383 -13.14 -1.66 3.24
N LEU A 384 -13.56 -2.89 3.51
CA LEU A 384 -14.07 -3.80 2.49
C LEU A 384 -15.43 -3.33 1.94
N GLU A 385 -16.36 -2.93 2.81
CA GLU A 385 -17.67 -2.41 2.36
C GLU A 385 -17.52 -1.08 1.62
N ARG A 386 -16.59 -0.20 2.03
CA ARG A 386 -16.24 1.02 1.29
C ARG A 386 -15.78 0.72 -0.12
N ALA A 387 -14.85 -0.24 -0.28
CA ALA A 387 -14.31 -0.61 -1.58
C ALA A 387 -15.41 -1.15 -2.50
N VAL A 388 -16.24 -2.05 -1.98
CA VAL A 388 -17.42 -2.58 -2.67
C VAL A 388 -18.37 -1.46 -3.09
N TRP A 389 -18.72 -0.57 -2.16
CA TRP A 389 -19.69 0.49 -2.42
C TRP A 389 -19.21 1.41 -3.56
N TRP A 390 -17.93 1.80 -3.54
CA TRP A 390 -17.34 2.62 -4.59
C TRP A 390 -17.20 1.87 -5.92
N THR A 391 -16.90 0.56 -5.89
CA THR A 391 -16.96 -0.26 -7.12
C THR A 391 -18.36 -0.25 -7.72
N GLU A 392 -19.38 -0.53 -6.91
CA GLU A 392 -20.76 -0.52 -7.40
C GLU A 392 -21.23 0.88 -7.80
N HIS A 393 -20.73 1.95 -7.17
CA HIS A 393 -20.99 3.33 -7.59
C HIS A 393 -20.50 3.56 -9.02
N VAL A 394 -19.27 3.15 -9.34
CA VAL A 394 -18.73 3.24 -10.70
C VAL A 394 -19.56 2.41 -11.68
N LEU A 395 -20.01 1.22 -11.28
CA LEU A 395 -20.88 0.39 -12.12
C LEU A 395 -22.24 1.05 -12.42
N ARG A 396 -22.79 1.83 -11.48
CA ARG A 396 -24.08 2.52 -11.63
C ARG A 396 -23.98 3.87 -12.36
N HIS A 397 -22.91 4.63 -12.12
CA HIS A 397 -22.84 6.05 -12.48
C HIS A 397 -21.55 6.47 -13.20
N GLY A 398 -20.56 5.57 -13.27
CA GLY A 398 -19.18 5.96 -13.53
C GLY A 398 -18.58 6.80 -12.38
N GLY A 399 -17.30 7.12 -12.48
CA GLY A 399 -16.53 7.91 -11.51
C GLY A 399 -15.78 9.10 -12.12
N LYS A 400 -15.91 9.36 -13.44
CA LYS A 400 -15.20 10.47 -14.10
C LYS A 400 -15.47 11.83 -13.46
N HIS A 401 -16.68 12.04 -12.95
CA HIS A 401 -17.10 13.28 -12.29
C HIS A 401 -16.45 13.51 -10.91
N LEU A 402 -15.77 12.50 -10.35
CA LEU A 402 -15.06 12.57 -9.06
C LEU A 402 -13.57 12.86 -9.21
N ARG A 403 -13.06 12.87 -10.45
CA ARG A 403 -11.67 13.17 -10.76
C ARG A 403 -11.41 14.67 -10.67
N ALA A 404 -10.17 15.04 -10.35
CA ALA A 404 -9.77 16.44 -10.45
C ALA A 404 -9.75 16.88 -11.93
N PRO A 405 -10.05 18.17 -12.24
CA PRO A 405 -9.87 18.72 -13.58
C PRO A 405 -8.42 18.62 -14.10
N SER A 406 -7.46 18.52 -13.18
CA SER A 406 -6.04 18.29 -13.46
C SER A 406 -5.67 16.81 -13.64
N ALA A 407 -6.63 15.91 -13.79
CA ALA A 407 -6.32 14.50 -13.97
C ALA A 407 -5.59 14.24 -15.29
N ASN A 408 -4.49 13.48 -15.22
CA ASN A 408 -3.68 13.08 -16.38
C ASN A 408 -2.98 14.24 -17.15
N ILE A 409 -2.89 15.43 -16.55
CA ILE A 409 -2.03 16.52 -17.05
C ILE A 409 -0.62 16.39 -16.45
N THR A 410 0.39 16.95 -17.12
CA THR A 410 1.76 16.95 -16.59
C THR A 410 1.92 17.90 -15.40
N TRP A 411 2.89 17.62 -14.55
CA TRP A 411 3.25 18.51 -13.44
C TRP A 411 3.63 19.93 -13.91
N SER A 412 4.26 20.06 -15.08
CA SER A 412 4.64 21.34 -15.66
C SER A 412 3.44 22.16 -16.13
N GLU A 413 2.45 21.51 -16.73
CA GLU A 413 1.17 22.15 -17.12
C GLU A 413 0.39 22.58 -15.88
N HIS A 414 0.32 21.73 -14.85
CA HIS A 414 -0.35 22.08 -13.61
C HIS A 414 0.28 23.28 -12.91
N LEU A 415 1.62 23.36 -12.87
CA LEU A 415 2.34 24.49 -12.30
C LEU A 415 2.37 25.71 -13.23
N MET A 416 1.76 25.62 -14.42
CA MET A 416 1.73 26.68 -15.44
C MET A 416 3.14 27.21 -15.76
N LEU A 417 4.12 26.30 -15.87
CA LEU A 417 5.53 26.68 -16.09
C LEU A 417 5.72 27.42 -17.42
N ASP A 418 4.92 27.07 -18.43
CA ASP A 418 4.84 27.79 -19.71
C ASP A 418 4.46 29.26 -19.51
N VAL A 419 3.42 29.53 -18.72
CA VAL A 419 2.98 30.91 -18.38
C VAL A 419 4.06 31.64 -17.58
N LEU A 420 4.67 30.97 -16.60
CA LEU A 420 5.76 31.55 -15.80
C LEU A 420 6.96 31.93 -16.68
N LEU A 421 7.35 31.08 -17.63
CA LEU A 421 8.43 31.36 -18.57
C LEU A 421 8.11 32.56 -19.46
N VAL A 422 6.87 32.68 -19.94
CA VAL A 422 6.42 33.84 -20.72
C VAL A 422 6.49 35.13 -19.89
N VAL A 423 6.02 35.10 -18.65
CA VAL A 423 6.05 36.26 -17.74
C VAL A 423 7.50 36.66 -17.40
N LEU A 424 8.36 35.70 -17.08
CA LEU A 424 9.78 35.95 -16.81
C LEU A 424 10.48 36.52 -18.05
N GLY A 425 10.20 35.98 -19.24
CA GLY A 425 10.69 36.50 -20.51
C GLY A 425 10.26 37.94 -20.77
N ALA A 426 9.01 38.31 -20.44
CA ALA A 426 8.53 39.68 -20.59
C ALA A 426 9.26 40.64 -19.64
N PHE A 427 9.50 40.25 -18.38
CA PHE A 427 10.25 41.07 -17.42
C PHE A 427 11.72 41.25 -17.82
N THR A 428 12.38 40.21 -18.33
CA THR A 428 13.76 40.33 -18.82
C THR A 428 13.84 41.21 -20.07
N ALA A 429 12.90 41.10 -21.00
CA ALA A 429 12.80 41.97 -22.16
C ALA A 429 12.57 43.45 -21.78
N LEU A 430 11.68 43.72 -20.82
CA LEU A 430 11.47 45.08 -20.31
C LEU A 430 12.72 45.63 -19.60
N GLY A 431 13.36 44.82 -18.76
CA GLY A 431 14.59 45.21 -18.06
C GLY A 431 15.73 45.54 -19.02
N THR A 432 15.94 44.70 -20.04
CA THR A 432 16.95 44.96 -21.09
C THR A 432 16.64 46.21 -21.91
N LEU A 433 15.38 46.45 -22.28
CA LEU A 433 14.95 47.68 -22.96
C LEU A 433 15.22 48.93 -22.11
N LEU A 434 14.93 48.88 -20.81
CA LEU A 434 15.19 49.99 -19.88
C LEU A 434 16.69 50.28 -19.76
N VAL A 435 17.52 49.26 -19.57
CA VAL A 435 18.99 49.40 -19.51
C VAL A 435 19.54 49.98 -20.82
N PHE A 436 19.07 49.48 -21.96
CA PHE A 436 19.47 50.00 -23.27
C PHE A 436 19.07 51.47 -23.46
N THR A 437 17.85 51.83 -23.06
CA THR A 437 17.35 53.20 -23.13
C THR A 437 18.13 54.13 -22.22
N CYS A 438 18.40 53.74 -20.96
CA CYS A 438 19.27 54.48 -20.04
C CYS A 438 20.69 54.67 -20.60
N PHE A 439 21.26 53.63 -21.22
CA PHE A 439 22.57 53.72 -21.88
C PHE A 439 22.56 54.72 -23.04
N LYS A 440 21.52 54.70 -23.88
CA LYS A 440 21.33 55.66 -24.99
C LYS A 440 21.16 57.08 -24.47
N ILE A 441 20.33 57.31 -23.46
CA ILE A 441 20.14 58.63 -22.84
C ILE A 441 21.46 59.13 -22.25
N ARG A 442 22.20 58.29 -21.51
CA ARG A 442 23.52 58.66 -20.96
C ARG A 442 24.51 59.07 -22.03
N ASN A 443 24.55 58.36 -23.16
CA ASN A 443 25.45 58.71 -24.26
C ASN A 443 25.02 59.99 -24.98
N LEU A 444 23.72 60.26 -25.10
CA LEU A 444 23.21 61.53 -25.61
C LEU A 444 23.58 62.70 -24.68
N LEU A 445 23.41 62.54 -23.37
CA LEU A 445 23.80 63.54 -22.37
C LEU A 445 25.31 63.78 -22.26
N LYS A 446 26.16 62.93 -22.85
CA LYS A 446 27.62 63.15 -22.95
C LYS A 446 28.03 63.93 -24.21
N LEU A 447 27.13 64.08 -25.19
CA LEU A 447 27.37 64.80 -26.44
C LEU A 447 26.94 66.27 -26.38
N TYR A 448 26.24 66.66 -25.32
CA TYR A 448 25.93 68.02 -24.91
C TYR A 448 26.74 68.35 -23.66
#